data_AF-A0A4D5RMQ7-F1
#
_entry.id   AF-A0A4D5RMQ7-F1
#
_cell.length_a   1.000
_cell.length_b   1.000
_cell.length_c   1.000
_cell.angle_alpha   90.00
_cell.angle_beta   90.00
_cell.angle_gamma   90.00
#
_symmetry.space_group_name_H-M   'P 1'
#
loop_
_entity.id
_entity.type
_entity.pdbx_description
1 polymer ?
#
loop_
_entity_poly.entity_id
_entity_poly.type
_entity_poly.pdbx_seq_one_letter_code
_entity_poly.pdbx_strand_id
1 'polypeptide(L)'
;RKEHVFLKSTSCVFSVTVLLAYVYILLDFTLLTVPVSAETSESTKYLKDDIFFEIVEPESLRYTFRLRPAHEFGSSFVSQLSNVGLVISEPSQGCSSAINKLELRHNVVLIARGYMIRRGLQTHGLQRAIINIPINVSQIPVQKLKRPPWVVW
;
A
#
# COMPACT_ATOMS: atom_id res chain seq x y z
N ARG A 1 9.10 52.12 -62.18
CA ARG A 1 9.98 51.66 -61.06
C ARG A 1 9.19 51.77 -59.76
N LYS A 2 8.39 50.75 -59.37
CA LYS A 2 7.90 50.50 -57.98
C LYS A 2 6.90 49.34 -57.78
N GLU A 3 6.53 48.53 -58.78
CA GLU A 3 5.48 47.50 -58.59
C GLU A 3 5.98 46.04 -58.43
N HIS A 4 7.18 45.70 -58.90
CA HIS A 4 7.68 44.31 -58.85
C HIS A 4 8.39 43.89 -57.55
N VAL A 5 8.64 44.83 -56.61
CA VAL A 5 9.38 44.54 -55.37
C VAL A 5 8.43 44.13 -54.22
N PHE A 6 7.15 44.49 -54.28
CA PHE A 6 6.22 44.27 -53.18
C PHE A 6 5.64 42.84 -53.11
N LEU A 7 5.45 42.17 -54.27
CA LEU A 7 4.89 40.80 -54.32
C LEU A 7 5.83 39.70 -53.78
N LYS A 8 7.15 39.91 -53.81
CA LYS A 8 8.12 38.93 -53.30
C LYS A 8 8.28 39.01 -51.78
N SER A 9 8.02 40.18 -51.21
CA SER A 9 8.12 40.44 -49.77
C SER A 9 6.93 39.86 -49.02
N THR A 10 5.70 40.01 -49.55
CA THR A 10 4.51 39.44 -48.92
C THR A 10 4.49 37.92 -48.98
N SER A 11 4.87 37.31 -50.11
CA SER A 11 4.86 35.85 -50.28
C SER A 11 5.85 35.12 -49.33
N CYS A 12 7.03 35.70 -49.06
CA CYS A 12 7.95 35.18 -48.05
C CYS A 12 7.39 35.33 -46.62
N VAL A 13 6.70 36.43 -46.30
CA VAL A 13 6.12 36.65 -44.97
C VAL A 13 4.95 35.69 -44.72
N PHE A 14 4.13 35.41 -45.73
CA PHE A 14 3.09 34.36 -45.65
C PHE A 14 3.70 32.97 -45.45
N SER A 15 4.79 32.66 -46.15
CA SER A 15 5.47 31.36 -46.01
C SER A 15 6.10 31.18 -44.61
N VAL A 16 6.74 32.23 -44.07
CA VAL A 16 7.36 32.20 -42.73
C VAL A 16 6.30 32.13 -41.62
N THR A 17 5.20 32.87 -41.75
CA THR A 17 4.11 32.83 -40.75
C THR A 17 3.39 31.48 -40.74
N VAL A 18 3.20 30.83 -41.90
CA VAL A 18 2.66 29.47 -42.00
C VAL A 18 3.62 28.44 -41.39
N LEU A 19 4.93 28.57 -41.63
CA LEU A 19 5.93 27.70 -41.02
C LEU A 19 5.98 27.85 -39.50
N LEU A 20 5.93 29.08 -38.98
CA LEU A 20 5.89 29.33 -37.54
C LEU A 20 4.59 28.80 -36.91
N ALA A 21 3.44 28.99 -37.56
CA ALA A 21 2.17 28.43 -37.09
C ALA A 21 2.18 26.90 -37.09
N TYR A 22 2.75 26.27 -38.12
CA TYR A 22 2.91 24.81 -38.17
C TYR A 22 3.85 24.30 -37.09
N VAL A 23 4.97 24.99 -36.81
CA VAL A 23 5.87 24.67 -35.70
C VAL A 23 5.16 24.80 -34.36
N TYR A 24 4.35 25.85 -34.14
CA TYR A 24 3.54 26.00 -32.92
C TYR A 24 2.50 24.88 -32.76
N ILE A 25 1.79 24.54 -33.83
CA ILE A 25 0.81 23.44 -33.83
C ILE A 25 1.50 22.09 -33.54
N LEU A 26 2.68 21.85 -34.10
CA LEU A 26 3.47 20.66 -33.78
C LEU A 26 3.98 20.66 -32.34
N LEU A 27 4.38 21.82 -31.80
CA LEU A 27 4.83 21.95 -30.41
C LEU A 27 3.69 21.65 -29.44
N ASP A 28 2.49 22.17 -29.69
CA ASP A 28 1.28 21.86 -28.92
C ASP A 28 0.86 20.39 -29.06
N PHE A 29 0.96 19.82 -30.26
CA PHE A 29 0.69 18.40 -30.48
C PHE A 29 1.68 17.51 -29.70
N THR A 30 2.96 17.90 -29.61
CA THR A 30 3.93 17.19 -28.78
C THR A 30 3.66 17.33 -27.27
N LEU A 31 3.21 18.50 -26.82
CA LEU A 31 2.80 18.75 -25.42
C LEU A 31 1.54 17.95 -25.02
N LEU A 32 0.63 17.70 -25.96
CA LEU A 32 -0.55 16.85 -25.76
C LEU A 32 -0.24 15.34 -25.76
N THR A 33 0.91 14.93 -26.29
CA THR A 33 1.34 13.52 -26.33
C THR A 33 2.32 13.14 -25.23
N VAL A 34 2.74 14.08 -24.38
CA VAL A 34 3.36 13.69 -23.12
C VAL A 34 2.29 12.85 -22.42
N PRO A 35 2.53 11.56 -22.16
CA PRO A 35 1.67 10.89 -21.22
C PRO A 35 1.83 11.75 -19.97
N VAL A 36 0.77 12.46 -19.57
CA VAL A 36 0.51 12.62 -18.15
C VAL A 36 0.65 11.18 -17.67
N SER A 37 1.83 10.87 -17.11
CA SER A 37 1.98 9.78 -16.19
C SER A 37 0.90 10.14 -15.21
N ALA A 38 -0.27 9.51 -15.39
CA ALA A 38 -1.32 9.58 -14.42
C ALA A 38 -0.56 9.27 -13.15
N GLU A 39 -0.48 10.25 -12.26
CA GLU A 39 -0.19 9.98 -10.87
C GLU A 39 -1.36 9.09 -10.48
N THR A 40 -1.22 7.79 -10.76
CA THR A 40 -2.04 6.73 -10.23
C THR A 40 -1.79 6.89 -8.76
N SER A 41 -2.73 7.63 -8.16
CA SER A 41 -2.76 8.04 -6.79
C SER A 41 -2.17 6.94 -5.94
N GLU A 42 -1.15 7.26 -5.14
CA GLU A 42 -0.53 6.33 -4.19
C GLU A 42 -1.62 5.51 -3.45
N SER A 43 -2.77 6.14 -3.19
CA SER A 43 -3.98 5.54 -2.63
C SER A 43 -4.51 4.28 -3.33
N THR A 44 -4.39 4.12 -4.65
CA THR A 44 -4.87 2.90 -5.34
C THR A 44 -3.84 1.77 -5.39
N LYS A 45 -2.55 2.03 -5.17
CA LYS A 45 -1.51 0.99 -5.06
C LYS A 45 -1.65 0.24 -3.72
N TYR A 46 -1.97 0.95 -2.65
CA TYR A 46 -2.12 0.39 -1.30
C TYR A 46 -3.44 -0.37 -1.04
N LEU A 47 -4.31 -0.56 -2.04
CA LEU A 47 -5.56 -1.31 -1.84
C LEU A 47 -5.51 -2.74 -2.39
N LYS A 48 -4.46 -3.10 -3.15
CA LYS A 48 -4.40 -4.38 -3.87
C LYS A 48 -3.54 -5.45 -3.18
N ASP A 49 -2.67 -5.06 -2.24
CA ASP A 49 -1.68 -5.96 -1.62
C ASP A 49 -1.91 -6.18 -0.10
N ASP A 50 -3.02 -5.67 0.43
CA ASP A 50 -3.36 -5.86 1.83
C ASP A 50 -3.82 -7.29 2.11
N ILE A 51 -3.20 -7.89 3.12
CA ILE A 51 -3.59 -9.21 3.62
C ILE A 51 -4.28 -9.06 4.97
N PHE A 52 -4.99 -10.09 5.37
CA PHE A 52 -5.72 -10.09 6.63
C PHE A 52 -5.28 -11.27 7.46
N PHE A 53 -5.32 -11.10 8.78
CA PHE A 53 -5.25 -12.22 9.71
C PHE A 53 -6.40 -12.14 10.70
N GLU A 54 -6.73 -13.27 11.29
CA GLU A 54 -7.66 -13.33 12.41
C GLU A 54 -6.99 -13.92 13.64
N ILE A 55 -7.41 -13.45 14.80
CA ILE A 55 -7.16 -14.14 16.06
C ILE A 55 -8.26 -15.19 16.22
N VAL A 56 -7.88 -16.45 16.38
CA VAL A 56 -8.79 -17.57 16.66
C VAL A 56 -8.99 -17.70 18.16
N GLU A 57 -7.91 -17.54 18.94
CA GLU A 57 -7.92 -17.64 20.41
C GLU A 57 -7.10 -16.52 21.05
N PRO A 58 -7.58 -15.92 22.16
CA PRO A 58 -8.82 -16.20 22.88
C PRO A 58 -10.07 -15.61 22.20
N GLU A 59 -11.25 -16.12 22.55
CA GLU A 59 -12.53 -15.67 21.94
C GLU A 59 -12.81 -14.16 22.13
N SER A 60 -12.42 -13.60 23.28
CA SER A 60 -12.58 -12.17 23.59
C SER A 60 -11.81 -11.25 22.63
N LEU A 61 -10.72 -11.76 22.04
CA LEU A 61 -9.87 -11.04 21.09
C LEU A 61 -10.02 -11.55 19.65
N ARG A 62 -11.03 -12.39 19.39
CA ARG A 62 -11.30 -12.97 18.08
C ARG A 62 -11.82 -11.91 17.11
N TYR A 63 -10.89 -11.16 16.52
CA TYR A 63 -11.13 -10.11 15.54
C TYR A 63 -10.29 -10.36 14.28
N THR A 64 -10.74 -9.76 13.17
CA THR A 64 -10.01 -9.69 11.91
C THR A 64 -9.22 -8.39 11.84
N PHE A 65 -7.95 -8.50 11.47
CA PHE A 65 -7.01 -7.39 11.37
C PHE A 65 -6.47 -7.28 9.95
N ARG A 66 -6.38 -6.04 9.47
CA ARG A 66 -5.75 -5.68 8.20
C ARG A 66 -4.24 -5.53 8.42
N LEU A 67 -3.43 -6.19 7.58
CA LEU A 67 -1.98 -6.09 7.56
C LEU A 67 -1.51 -5.51 6.25
N ARG A 68 -0.50 -4.64 6.36
CA ARG A 68 0.29 -4.18 5.23
C ARG A 68 1.66 -4.87 5.27
N PRO A 69 1.92 -5.83 4.37
CA PRO A 69 3.25 -6.40 4.20
C PRO A 69 4.29 -5.31 3.91
N ALA A 70 5.54 -5.58 4.23
CA ALA A 70 6.63 -4.74 3.79
C ALA A 70 6.75 -4.78 2.26
N HIS A 71 7.01 -3.63 1.65
CA HIS A 71 7.00 -3.49 0.18
C HIS A 71 8.15 -4.26 -0.49
N GLU A 72 9.34 -4.29 0.12
CA GLU A 72 10.58 -4.77 -0.53
C GLU A 72 11.33 -5.83 0.27
N PHE A 73 10.80 -6.26 1.41
CA PHE A 73 11.47 -7.25 2.25
C PHE A 73 10.47 -8.21 2.90
N GLY A 74 10.98 -9.35 3.34
CA GLY A 74 10.19 -10.43 3.90
C GLY A 74 9.86 -11.52 2.89
N SER A 75 8.98 -12.43 3.30
CA SER A 75 8.51 -13.54 2.47
C SER A 75 7.16 -13.23 1.84
N SER A 76 6.86 -13.90 0.73
CA SER A 76 5.51 -13.85 0.14
C SER A 76 4.50 -14.62 1.00
N PHE A 77 3.28 -14.09 1.10
CA PHE A 77 2.16 -14.69 1.84
C PHE A 77 1.31 -15.62 0.94
N VAL A 78 1.97 -16.48 0.16
CA VAL A 78 1.28 -17.42 -0.75
C VAL A 78 0.67 -18.59 0.03
N SER A 79 1.38 -19.09 1.05
CA SER A 79 0.93 -20.18 1.89
C SER A 79 0.25 -19.66 3.16
N GLN A 80 -0.82 -20.37 3.57
CA GLN A 80 -1.51 -20.07 4.80
C GLN A 80 -0.77 -20.67 6.01
N LEU A 81 -0.42 -19.80 6.95
CA LEU A 81 -0.02 -20.15 8.31
C LEU A 81 -1.30 -20.21 9.15
N SER A 82 -1.79 -21.42 9.38
CA SER A 82 -2.95 -21.67 10.22
C SER A 82 -2.52 -22.14 11.61
N ASN A 83 -3.28 -21.74 12.63
CA ASN A 83 -3.07 -22.15 14.01
C ASN A 83 -1.65 -21.83 14.54
N VAL A 84 -1.07 -20.70 14.10
CA VAL A 84 0.26 -20.27 14.54
C VAL A 84 0.14 -19.31 15.72
N GLY A 85 1.15 -19.31 16.61
CA GLY A 85 1.16 -18.38 17.72
C GLY A 85 1.53 -16.97 17.31
N LEU A 86 0.78 -15.99 17.78
CA LEU A 86 1.19 -14.59 17.87
C LEU A 86 1.72 -14.33 19.28
N VAL A 87 3.04 -14.35 19.46
CA VAL A 87 3.71 -14.36 20.77
C VAL A 87 4.32 -12.99 21.06
N ILE A 88 4.13 -12.46 22.26
CA ILE A 88 4.72 -11.19 22.69
C ILE A 88 6.25 -11.32 22.74
N SER A 89 6.97 -10.38 22.12
CA SER A 89 8.44 -10.34 22.23
C SER A 89 8.90 -9.77 23.57
N GLU A 90 9.96 -10.31 24.12
CA GLU A 90 10.66 -9.75 25.27
C GLU A 90 12.13 -9.52 24.93
N PRO A 91 12.64 -8.26 24.87
CA PRO A 91 11.95 -7.01 25.16
C PRO A 91 10.93 -6.64 24.08
N SER A 92 9.91 -5.89 24.49
CA SER A 92 8.77 -5.62 23.61
C SER A 92 9.07 -4.70 22.43
N GLN A 93 10.10 -3.86 22.51
CA GLN A 93 10.52 -3.05 21.37
C GLN A 93 11.17 -3.85 20.22
N GLY A 94 11.67 -5.07 20.50
CA GLY A 94 12.36 -5.89 19.50
C GLY A 94 13.73 -5.34 19.05
N CYS A 95 14.21 -4.23 19.63
CA CYS A 95 15.51 -3.62 19.26
C CYS A 95 16.73 -4.35 19.84
N SER A 96 16.53 -5.40 20.63
CA SER A 96 17.61 -6.16 21.29
C SER A 96 17.35 -7.65 21.16
N SER A 97 18.35 -8.47 21.48
CA SER A 97 18.19 -9.93 21.49
C SER A 97 17.01 -10.34 22.36
N ALA A 98 16.07 -11.09 21.77
CA ALA A 98 14.92 -11.60 22.51
C ALA A 98 15.37 -12.53 23.65
N ILE A 99 14.71 -12.45 24.79
CA ILE A 99 14.93 -13.28 25.97
C ILE A 99 14.14 -14.58 25.80
N ASN A 100 12.88 -14.49 25.36
CA ASN A 100 11.99 -15.63 25.15
C ASN A 100 12.19 -16.34 23.79
N LYS A 101 13.44 -16.49 23.32
CA LYS A 101 13.75 -17.02 21.98
C LYS A 101 13.11 -18.37 21.69
N LEU A 102 12.98 -19.24 22.69
CA LEU A 102 12.39 -20.58 22.54
C LEU A 102 10.90 -20.50 22.17
N GLU A 103 10.14 -19.59 22.78
CA GLU A 103 8.71 -19.39 22.49
C GLU A 103 8.48 -18.75 21.12
N LEU A 104 9.42 -17.91 20.67
CA LEU A 104 9.36 -17.24 19.37
C LEU A 104 9.65 -18.20 18.20
N ARG A 105 10.25 -19.38 18.44
CA ARG A 105 10.54 -20.34 17.36
C ARG A 105 9.24 -20.82 16.71
N HIS A 106 9.21 -20.77 15.38
CA HIS A 106 8.07 -21.18 14.54
C HIS A 106 6.76 -20.41 14.82
N ASN A 107 6.85 -19.25 15.47
CA ASN A 107 5.71 -18.40 15.79
C ASN A 107 5.89 -17.00 15.19
N VAL A 108 4.77 -16.29 15.07
CA VAL A 108 4.74 -14.88 14.68
C VAL A 108 4.99 -14.03 15.92
N VAL A 109 5.86 -13.03 15.77
CA VAL A 109 6.30 -12.19 16.89
C VAL A 109 5.47 -10.91 16.95
N LEU A 110 4.95 -10.58 18.14
CA LEU A 110 4.22 -9.36 18.44
C LEU A 110 5.11 -8.37 19.20
N ILE A 111 5.48 -7.29 18.51
CA ILE A 111 6.27 -6.18 19.08
C ILE A 111 5.36 -5.05 19.60
N ALA A 112 5.96 -4.07 20.27
CA ALA A 112 5.29 -2.95 20.95
C ALA A 112 4.33 -2.14 20.08
N ARG A 113 4.53 -2.07 18.75
CA ARG A 113 3.62 -1.39 17.82
C ARG A 113 2.22 -2.01 17.80
N GLY A 114 2.08 -3.30 18.13
CA GLY A 114 0.80 -3.99 18.27
C GLY A 114 0.14 -3.80 19.64
N TYR A 115 0.24 -2.59 20.21
CA TYR A 115 -0.14 -2.30 21.60
C TYR A 115 -1.55 -2.78 21.98
N MET A 116 -2.55 -2.59 21.11
CA MET A 116 -3.93 -2.96 21.45
C MET A 116 -4.12 -4.48 21.59
N ILE A 117 -3.52 -5.26 20.71
CA ILE A 117 -3.56 -6.74 20.80
C ILE A 117 -2.79 -7.18 22.06
N ARG A 118 -1.61 -6.61 22.29
CA ARG A 118 -0.78 -6.91 23.45
C ARG A 118 -1.49 -6.58 24.77
N ARG A 119 -2.13 -5.43 24.87
CA ARG A 119 -2.94 -5.03 26.04
C ARG A 119 -4.07 -6.02 26.28
N GLY A 120 -4.75 -6.45 25.22
CA GLY A 120 -5.77 -7.50 25.30
C GLY A 120 -5.21 -8.80 25.88
N LEU A 121 -4.12 -9.30 25.33
CA LEU A 121 -3.47 -10.53 25.79
C LEU A 121 -3.04 -10.44 27.26
N GLN A 122 -2.38 -9.35 27.64
CA GLN A 122 -1.94 -9.12 29.01
C GLN A 122 -3.10 -9.04 30.01
N THR A 123 -4.22 -8.42 29.62
CA THR A 123 -5.43 -8.35 30.46
C THR A 123 -6.02 -9.74 30.72
N HIS A 124 -5.87 -10.67 29.77
CA HIS A 124 -6.28 -12.07 29.92
C HIS A 124 -5.20 -12.97 30.54
N GLY A 125 -4.04 -12.42 30.94
CA GLY A 125 -2.93 -13.21 31.47
C GLY A 125 -2.27 -14.13 30.44
N LEU A 126 -2.40 -13.82 29.14
CA LEU A 126 -1.88 -14.62 28.04
C LEU A 126 -0.61 -13.98 27.45
N GLN A 127 0.37 -14.82 27.11
CA GLN A 127 1.60 -14.39 26.42
C GLN A 127 1.55 -14.62 24.90
N ARG A 128 0.52 -15.33 24.43
CA ARG A 128 0.30 -15.61 23.00
C ARG A 128 -1.19 -15.66 22.64
N ALA A 129 -1.48 -15.35 21.39
CA ALA A 129 -2.76 -15.65 20.73
C ALA A 129 -2.55 -16.73 19.66
N ILE A 130 -3.62 -17.42 19.25
CA ILE A 130 -3.61 -18.28 18.08
C ILE A 130 -4.16 -17.50 16.90
N ILE A 131 -3.49 -17.52 15.75
CA ILE A 131 -3.88 -16.76 14.56
C ILE A 131 -3.89 -17.62 13.29
N ASN A 132 -4.64 -17.15 12.29
CA ASN A 132 -4.55 -17.62 10.91
C ASN A 132 -4.13 -16.45 10.00
N ILE A 133 -3.12 -16.65 9.15
CA ILE A 133 -2.62 -15.64 8.21
C ILE A 133 -2.05 -16.26 6.92
N PRO A 134 -2.36 -15.75 5.71
CA PRO A 134 -3.45 -14.84 5.44
C PRO A 134 -4.82 -15.54 5.54
N ILE A 135 -5.88 -14.77 5.79
CA ILE A 135 -7.27 -15.23 5.62
C ILE A 135 -7.85 -14.66 4.31
N ASN A 136 -8.76 -15.41 3.68
CA ASN A 136 -9.42 -14.96 2.46
C ASN A 136 -10.69 -14.17 2.80
N VAL A 137 -10.63 -12.84 2.73
CA VAL A 137 -11.76 -11.94 2.97
C VAL A 137 -12.41 -11.40 1.69
N SER A 138 -11.95 -11.82 0.51
CA SER A 138 -12.40 -11.27 -0.78
C SER A 138 -13.92 -11.40 -1.01
N GLN A 139 -14.54 -12.43 -0.43
CA GLN A 139 -15.97 -12.74 -0.57
C GLN A 139 -16.81 -12.27 0.64
N ILE A 140 -16.19 -11.60 1.61
CA ILE A 140 -16.86 -11.17 2.85
C ILE A 140 -16.98 -9.65 2.82
N PRO A 141 -18.20 -9.09 2.81
CA PRO A 141 -18.40 -7.65 2.99
C PRO A 141 -17.71 -7.15 4.26
N VAL A 142 -16.99 -6.04 4.18
CA VAL A 142 -16.18 -5.49 5.30
C VAL A 142 -17.02 -5.28 6.56
N GLN A 143 -18.31 -4.96 6.41
CA GLN A 143 -19.25 -4.78 7.50
C GLN A 143 -19.54 -6.06 8.30
N LYS A 144 -19.40 -7.23 7.65
CA LYS A 144 -19.59 -8.55 8.27
C LYS A 144 -18.32 -9.08 8.95
N LEU A 145 -17.17 -8.46 8.71
CA LEU A 145 -15.93 -8.81 9.40
C LEU A 145 -16.02 -8.38 10.87
N LYS A 146 -15.58 -9.25 11.78
CA LYS A 146 -15.52 -8.94 13.21
C LYS A 146 -14.34 -8.01 13.45
N ARG A 147 -14.62 -6.70 13.44
CA ARG A 147 -13.61 -5.64 13.54
C ARG A 147 -13.30 -5.31 15.00
N PRO A 148 -12.06 -4.91 15.33
CA PRO A 148 -11.72 -4.52 16.68
C PRO A 148 -12.44 -3.21 17.04
N PRO A 149 -12.96 -3.07 18.28
CA PRO A 149 -13.76 -1.90 18.68
C PRO A 149 -12.95 -0.59 18.76
N TRP A 150 -11.61 -0.67 18.73
CA TRP A 150 -10.71 0.48 18.84
C TRP A 150 -10.25 1.06 17.50
N VAL A 151 -10.79 0.58 16.37
CA VAL A 151 -10.46 1.10 15.04
C VAL A 151 -11.57 2.04 14.60
N VAL A 152 -11.28 3.34 14.55
CA VAL A 152 -12.13 4.35 13.89
C VAL A 152 -11.88 4.23 12.40
N TRP A 153 -12.93 4.00 11.61
CA TRP A 153 -12.85 3.89 10.15
C TRP A 153 -13.09 5.25 9.50
#